data_AF-A0A8J3J1B7-F1
#
_entry.id   AF-A0A8J3J1B7-F1
#
_cell.length_a   1.000
_cell.length_b   1.000
_cell.length_c   1.000
_cell.angle_alpha   90.00
_cell.angle_beta   90.00
_cell.angle_gamma   90.00
#
_symmetry.space_group_name_H-M   'P 1'
#
loop_
_entity.id
_entity.type
_entity.pdbx_description
1 polymer ?
#
loop_
_entity_poly.entity_id
_entity_poly.type
_entity_poly.pdbx_seq_one_letter_code
_entity_poly.pdbx_strand_id
1 'polypeptide(L)'
;MTSGALPDDGAPGKQHRRLGGRSTPSPRDGRHRAAYAERPPVAPPPAAAGRTLSVRTPAFWMVLVLLGLGAWRIGLIFADAARLYPQASVTAFILFALYAVPFILLVREVDYLEREPFVLLATAFAWGGVVATAMANVGNTAAVEILAKEFSPDFAARWGPALVGPTIEETLKALGVVAIVLLARRHVNSVVDGFVYGGLVGLGFQVVEDFIYSINAVVLAGDGDSIPPVVATFLVRGFLGGLWSHTLFTALVGAGVGYAVVREERPLRVRVGVAVLAYLGAWTLHFVWNSPLLGDGFGIGVAGLIGALLLKGIPGFVAVLLLLHVARRHEAGYYLGRLNGIEPVLVAPEEMDALVTARGRTAARKQAAAQAGLRADRAVRKLQRAQSRLAVEISRCGESSYYEAVRNPNPRSAALERCVRDILSARAKLVSLGVPVAARYGREQHTPLGMWSVVLAVLGLVVPGLSVVALALAGLGTLHARRQRLSPDNRLGIAGSVGVLATALWIVVYLLHGFNGG
;
A
#
# COMPACT_ATOMS: atom_id res chain seq x y z
N MET A 1 -17.18 44.80 -75.70
CA MET A 1 -16.51 43.87 -74.76
C MET A 1 -17.40 43.70 -73.54
N THR A 2 -18.40 42.82 -73.61
CA THR A 2 -19.30 42.53 -72.48
C THR A 2 -20.08 41.25 -72.79
N SER A 3 -19.85 40.22 -72.01
CA SER A 3 -20.67 38.99 -71.92
C SER A 3 -20.48 38.51 -70.47
N GLY A 4 -21.47 38.10 -69.68
CA GLY A 4 -22.84 37.70 -69.95
C GLY A 4 -23.13 36.44 -69.11
N ALA A 5 -24.18 36.52 -68.28
CA ALA A 5 -24.97 35.42 -67.69
C ALA A 5 -24.38 34.47 -66.60
N LEU A 6 -25.17 34.31 -65.53
CA LEU A 6 -25.35 33.11 -64.67
C LEU A 6 -26.66 32.39 -65.12
N PRO A 7 -27.14 31.22 -64.58
CA PRO A 7 -26.63 30.32 -63.53
C PRO A 7 -26.75 28.78 -63.83
N ASP A 8 -26.31 27.99 -62.84
CA ASP A 8 -26.96 26.80 -62.23
C ASP A 8 -26.47 25.34 -62.40
N ASP A 9 -26.56 24.66 -61.25
CA ASP A 9 -26.72 23.22 -60.95
C ASP A 9 -25.62 22.14 -61.14
N GLY A 10 -25.48 21.32 -60.08
CA GLY A 10 -25.17 19.88 -60.22
C GLY A 10 -23.99 19.32 -59.43
N ALA A 11 -24.23 18.80 -58.22
CA ALA A 11 -23.45 17.68 -57.65
C ALA A 11 -23.88 16.36 -58.37
N PRO A 12 -23.11 15.23 -58.42
CA PRO A 12 -22.44 14.62 -57.26
C PRO A 12 -21.13 13.79 -57.48
N GLY A 13 -20.37 13.62 -56.39
CA GLY A 13 -19.66 12.37 -56.05
C GLY A 13 -18.29 12.07 -56.67
N LYS A 14 -17.26 11.90 -55.83
CA LYS A 14 -16.54 10.61 -55.67
C LYS A 14 -15.44 10.69 -54.60
N GLN A 15 -15.37 9.61 -53.84
CA GLN A 15 -14.40 9.29 -52.79
C GLN A 15 -12.96 9.30 -53.31
N HIS A 16 -12.02 9.80 -52.51
CA HIS A 16 -10.72 9.14 -52.27
C HIS A 16 -10.09 9.67 -50.98
N ARG A 17 -10.23 8.88 -49.90
CA ARG A 17 -9.63 9.13 -48.60
C ARG A 17 -8.21 8.54 -48.60
N ARG A 18 -7.18 9.39 -48.72
CA ARG A 18 -5.78 8.98 -48.50
C ARG A 18 -5.47 8.96 -47.01
N LEU A 19 -5.08 7.80 -46.51
CA LEU A 19 -4.44 7.56 -45.22
C LEU A 19 -2.98 8.01 -45.29
N GLY A 20 -2.47 8.63 -44.21
CA GLY A 20 -1.02 8.79 -44.00
C GLY A 20 -0.59 10.15 -43.49
N GLY A 21 -0.81 10.44 -42.20
CA GLY A 21 -0.13 11.51 -41.49
C GLY A 21 0.67 10.92 -40.32
N ARG A 22 1.98 10.74 -40.50
CA ARG A 22 2.90 10.47 -39.39
C ARG A 22 2.91 11.72 -38.50
N SER A 23 2.30 11.65 -37.32
CA SER A 23 2.47 12.66 -36.28
C SER A 23 3.87 12.52 -35.70
N THR A 24 4.79 13.39 -36.13
CA THR A 24 6.05 13.63 -35.41
C THR A 24 5.73 14.14 -34.00
N PRO A 25 6.36 13.61 -32.94
CA PRO A 25 6.09 14.07 -31.59
C PRO A 25 6.49 15.55 -31.44
N SER A 26 5.63 16.34 -30.80
CA SER A 26 5.92 17.74 -30.48
C SER A 26 7.14 17.84 -29.54
N PRO A 27 8.05 18.81 -29.74
CA PRO A 27 9.19 19.05 -28.85
C PRO A 27 8.83 19.36 -27.39
N ARG A 28 7.55 19.57 -27.06
CA ARG A 28 7.07 19.78 -25.69
C ARG A 28 6.92 18.47 -24.89
N ASP A 29 6.68 17.32 -25.53
CA ASP A 29 6.60 16.02 -24.84
C ASP A 29 7.98 15.48 -24.41
N GLY A 30 9.04 15.87 -25.12
CA GLY A 30 10.42 15.51 -24.76
C GLY A 30 10.95 16.23 -23.52
N ARG A 31 10.49 17.48 -23.27
CA ARG A 31 10.97 18.29 -22.14
C ARG A 31 10.42 17.81 -20.79
N HIS A 32 9.21 17.26 -20.74
CA HIS A 32 8.68 16.65 -19.52
C HIS A 32 9.35 15.31 -19.17
N ARG A 33 9.89 14.58 -20.16
CA ARG A 33 10.65 13.33 -19.93
C ARG A 33 12.11 13.59 -19.51
N ALA A 34 12.71 14.68 -19.97
CA ALA A 34 14.09 15.05 -19.62
C ALA A 34 14.23 15.66 -18.19
N ALA A 35 13.17 16.27 -17.65
CA ALA A 35 13.25 16.96 -16.34
C ALA A 35 13.25 16.03 -15.10
N TYR A 36 13.06 14.72 -15.27
CA TYR A 36 13.15 13.73 -14.18
C TYR A 36 14.57 13.20 -13.94
N ALA A 37 15.55 13.61 -14.74
CA ALA A 37 16.93 13.17 -14.63
C ALA A 37 17.82 14.28 -14.03
N GLU A 38 17.73 14.48 -12.71
CA GLU A 38 18.91 14.99 -12.01
C GLU A 38 19.55 13.92 -11.12
N ARG A 39 18.81 13.16 -10.28
CA ARG A 39 19.46 12.22 -9.34
C ARG A 39 18.58 11.02 -8.94
N PRO A 40 19.17 9.84 -8.73
CA PRO A 40 18.42 8.60 -8.56
C PRO A 40 17.66 8.55 -7.22
N PRO A 41 16.37 8.19 -7.20
CA PRO A 41 15.58 7.96 -5.98
C PRO A 41 15.91 6.64 -5.27
N VAL A 42 16.78 5.82 -5.86
CA VAL A 42 17.21 4.51 -5.38
C VAL A 42 18.73 4.49 -5.28
N ALA A 43 19.27 3.87 -4.22
CA ALA A 43 20.70 3.64 -4.04
C ALA A 43 21.01 2.15 -4.30
N PRO A 44 21.35 1.75 -5.55
CA PRO A 44 21.52 0.34 -5.88
C PRO A 44 22.63 -0.30 -5.05
N PRO A 45 22.41 -1.51 -4.50
CA PRO A 45 23.44 -2.21 -3.76
C PRO A 45 24.59 -2.63 -4.70
N PRO A 46 25.85 -2.65 -4.23
CA PRO A 46 26.99 -3.03 -5.06
C PRO A 46 26.84 -4.46 -5.61
N ALA A 47 27.27 -4.67 -6.86
CA ALA A 47 27.06 -5.91 -7.62
C ALA A 47 27.59 -7.17 -6.91
N ALA A 48 28.65 -7.03 -6.10
CA ALA A 48 29.33 -8.12 -5.37
C ALA A 48 28.73 -8.47 -3.99
N ALA A 49 27.63 -7.84 -3.56
CA ALA A 49 27.08 -8.07 -2.23
C ALA A 49 26.45 -9.49 -2.10
N GLY A 50 27.13 -10.38 -1.37
CA GLY A 50 26.69 -11.74 -1.02
C GLY A 50 25.49 -11.83 -0.06
N ARG A 51 25.25 -12.99 0.58
CA ARG A 51 24.03 -13.31 1.38
C ARG A 51 23.60 -12.24 2.41
N THR A 52 22.28 -12.13 2.58
CA THR A 52 21.46 -11.00 3.06
C THR A 52 21.53 -10.68 4.57
N LEU A 53 21.90 -11.63 5.42
CA LEU A 53 22.11 -11.46 6.87
C LEU A 53 23.45 -12.07 7.27
N SER A 54 24.25 -11.36 8.08
CA SER A 54 25.55 -11.83 8.55
C SER A 54 25.51 -12.02 10.05
N VAL A 55 25.81 -13.24 10.53
CA VAL A 55 25.95 -13.55 11.96
C VAL A 55 27.12 -12.82 12.62
N ARG A 56 27.98 -12.17 11.82
CA ARG A 56 29.12 -11.39 12.31
C ARG A 56 28.75 -9.98 12.72
N THR A 57 27.56 -9.47 12.36
CA THR A 57 27.16 -8.12 12.77
C THR A 57 26.58 -8.16 14.20
N PRO A 58 26.99 -7.26 15.11
CA PRO A 58 26.42 -7.19 16.47
C PRO A 58 24.89 -6.99 16.46
N ALA A 59 24.39 -6.25 15.46
CA ALA A 59 22.96 -6.04 15.24
C ALA A 59 22.18 -7.35 15.09
N PHE A 60 22.78 -8.40 14.49
CA PHE A 60 22.15 -9.71 14.36
C PHE A 60 21.79 -10.30 15.73
N TRP A 61 22.76 -10.33 16.63
CA TRP A 61 22.58 -10.88 17.98
C TRP A 61 21.68 -10.02 18.84
N MET A 62 21.80 -8.70 18.74
CA MET A 62 20.90 -7.77 19.42
C MET A 62 19.44 -8.02 19.03
N VAL A 63 19.14 -8.09 17.73
CA VAL A 63 17.77 -8.33 17.26
C VAL A 63 17.29 -9.72 17.66
N LEU A 64 18.14 -10.75 17.57
CA LEU A 64 17.78 -12.10 17.98
C LEU A 64 17.42 -12.19 19.47
N VAL A 65 18.23 -11.58 20.34
CA VAL A 65 17.99 -11.56 21.79
C VAL A 65 16.71 -10.79 22.11
N LEU A 66 16.52 -9.61 21.53
CA LEU A 66 15.31 -8.81 21.76
C LEU A 66 14.05 -9.53 21.28
N LEU A 67 14.10 -10.18 20.11
CA LEU A 67 13.00 -11.02 19.63
C LEU A 67 12.71 -12.18 20.58
N GLY A 68 13.75 -12.85 21.11
CA GLY A 68 13.60 -13.93 22.07
C GLY A 68 12.95 -13.48 23.38
N LEU A 69 13.42 -12.38 23.97
CA LEU A 69 12.87 -11.80 25.20
C LEU A 69 11.45 -11.27 24.99
N GLY A 70 11.20 -10.60 23.88
CA GLY A 70 9.87 -10.12 23.50
C GLY A 70 8.88 -11.27 23.31
N ALA A 71 9.28 -12.31 22.56
CA ALA A 71 8.46 -13.48 22.32
C ALA A 71 8.16 -14.24 23.61
N TRP A 72 9.14 -14.35 24.50
CA TRP A 72 8.93 -14.90 25.85
C TRP A 72 7.88 -14.08 26.61
N ARG A 73 8.02 -12.76 26.67
CA ARG A 73 7.10 -11.88 27.41
C ARG A 73 5.67 -11.92 26.84
N ILE A 74 5.51 -11.78 25.53
CA ILE A 74 4.18 -11.88 24.88
C ILE A 74 3.62 -13.29 25.03
N GLY A 75 4.46 -14.33 24.94
CA GLY A 75 4.06 -15.71 25.14
C GLY A 75 3.46 -15.96 26.52
N LEU A 76 4.02 -15.34 27.57
CA LEU A 76 3.43 -15.40 28.93
C LEU A 76 2.05 -14.72 28.97
N ILE A 77 1.91 -13.53 28.38
CA ILE A 77 0.61 -12.82 28.30
C ILE A 77 -0.43 -13.67 27.59
N PHE A 78 -0.06 -14.30 26.47
CA PHE A 78 -0.95 -15.18 25.70
C PHE A 78 -1.29 -16.45 26.47
N ALA A 79 -0.32 -17.03 27.17
CA ALA A 79 -0.55 -18.23 27.98
C ALA A 79 -1.51 -17.95 29.15
N ASP A 80 -1.35 -16.81 29.83
CA ASP A 80 -2.25 -16.40 30.91
C ASP A 80 -3.66 -16.11 30.37
N ALA A 81 -3.77 -15.38 29.27
CA ALA A 81 -5.05 -15.14 28.59
C ALA A 81 -5.73 -16.44 28.16
N ALA A 82 -5.00 -17.38 27.56
CA ALA A 82 -5.56 -18.65 27.10
C ALA A 82 -5.95 -19.60 28.24
N ARG A 83 -5.32 -19.47 29.42
CA ARG A 83 -5.69 -20.23 30.62
C ARG A 83 -6.97 -19.70 31.26
N LEU A 84 -7.11 -18.37 31.32
CA LEU A 84 -8.23 -17.71 31.98
C LEU A 84 -9.46 -17.57 31.06
N TYR A 85 -9.23 -17.30 29.78
CA TYR A 85 -10.24 -17.02 28.76
C TYR A 85 -9.93 -17.75 27.44
N PRO A 86 -9.98 -19.10 27.42
CA PRO A 86 -9.58 -19.89 26.26
C PRO A 86 -10.38 -19.58 24.99
N GLN A 87 -11.70 -19.44 25.06
CA GLN A 87 -12.56 -19.19 23.90
C GLN A 87 -12.31 -17.79 23.34
N ALA A 88 -12.27 -16.77 24.20
CA ALA A 88 -11.94 -15.41 23.80
C ALA A 88 -10.56 -15.32 23.17
N SER A 89 -9.55 -15.96 23.77
CA SER A 89 -8.17 -15.96 23.28
C SER A 89 -8.04 -16.61 21.91
N VAL A 90 -8.61 -17.80 21.71
CA VAL A 90 -8.60 -18.49 20.41
C VAL A 90 -9.31 -17.64 19.35
N THR A 91 -10.45 -17.04 19.72
CA THR A 91 -11.22 -16.19 18.80
C THR A 91 -10.44 -14.94 18.40
N ALA A 92 -9.87 -14.22 19.36
CA ALA A 92 -9.06 -13.02 19.12
C ALA A 92 -7.86 -13.35 18.23
N PHE A 93 -7.15 -14.44 18.54
CA PHE A 93 -6.00 -14.89 17.75
C PHE A 93 -6.37 -15.15 16.29
N ILE A 94 -7.45 -15.91 16.05
CA ILE A 94 -7.89 -16.23 14.69
C ILE A 94 -8.31 -14.96 13.94
N LEU A 95 -9.11 -14.10 14.56
CA LEU A 95 -9.60 -12.88 13.93
C LEU A 95 -8.44 -11.95 13.53
N PHE A 96 -7.49 -11.68 14.43
CA PHE A 96 -6.38 -10.78 14.13
C PHE A 96 -5.30 -11.41 13.24
N ALA A 97 -5.12 -12.74 13.27
CA ALA A 97 -4.30 -13.45 12.30
C ALA A 97 -4.89 -13.33 10.88
N LEU A 98 -6.20 -13.53 10.72
CA LEU A 98 -6.89 -13.35 9.44
C LEU A 98 -6.86 -11.90 8.96
N TYR A 99 -6.99 -10.93 9.88
CA TYR A 99 -6.86 -9.51 9.60
C TYR A 99 -5.46 -9.13 9.06
N ALA A 100 -4.40 -9.74 9.58
CA ALA A 100 -3.03 -9.45 9.12
C ALA A 100 -2.81 -9.83 7.64
N VAL A 101 -3.47 -10.91 7.15
CA VAL A 101 -3.27 -11.44 5.79
C VAL A 101 -3.47 -10.39 4.69
N PRO A 102 -4.62 -9.71 4.55
CA PRO A 102 -4.82 -8.71 3.51
C PRO A 102 -3.83 -7.55 3.61
N PHE A 103 -3.44 -7.13 4.81
CA PHE A 103 -2.44 -6.06 5.00
C PHE A 103 -1.05 -6.50 4.55
N ILE A 104 -0.60 -7.71 4.90
CA ILE A 104 0.67 -8.27 4.44
C ILE A 104 0.69 -8.34 2.90
N LEU A 105 -0.40 -8.82 2.29
CA LEU A 105 -0.53 -8.90 0.85
C LEU A 105 -0.48 -7.51 0.20
N LEU A 106 -1.16 -6.52 0.78
CA LEU A 106 -1.17 -5.14 0.29
C LEU A 106 0.23 -4.52 0.38
N VAL A 107 0.85 -4.56 1.55
CA VAL A 107 2.18 -3.99 1.81
C VAL A 107 3.23 -4.63 0.90
N ARG A 108 3.17 -5.95 0.67
CA ARG A 108 4.08 -6.63 -0.27
C ARG A 108 3.89 -6.22 -1.73
N GLU A 109 2.71 -5.75 -2.12
CA GLU A 109 2.45 -5.26 -3.48
C GLU A 109 2.70 -3.74 -3.64
N VAL A 110 3.01 -3.04 -2.54
CA VAL A 110 3.47 -1.65 -2.57
C VAL A 110 4.80 -1.58 -3.33
N ASP A 111 5.79 -2.39 -2.93
CA ASP A 111 7.01 -2.57 -3.69
C ASP A 111 6.89 -3.73 -4.68
N TYR A 112 6.27 -3.42 -5.81
CA TYR A 112 6.09 -4.37 -6.89
C TYR A 112 7.38 -4.58 -7.71
N LEU A 113 8.25 -3.57 -7.78
CA LEU A 113 9.42 -3.59 -8.65
C LEU A 113 10.52 -4.43 -8.01
N GLU A 114 10.77 -4.23 -6.72
CA GLU A 114 11.76 -4.97 -5.95
C GLU A 114 11.12 -5.66 -4.74
N ARG A 115 10.81 -6.95 -4.88
CA ARG A 115 10.22 -7.66 -3.73
C ARG A 115 11.28 -7.94 -2.66
N GLU A 116 11.00 -7.45 -1.47
CA GLU A 116 11.86 -7.66 -0.31
C GLU A 116 11.94 -9.13 0.16
N PRO A 117 13.07 -9.55 0.75
CA PRO A 117 13.25 -10.90 1.28
C PRO A 117 12.26 -11.21 2.40
N PHE A 118 11.61 -12.38 2.32
CA PHE A 118 10.61 -12.81 3.32
C PHE A 118 11.14 -12.78 4.75
N VAL A 119 12.41 -13.15 4.98
CA VAL A 119 13.02 -13.15 6.32
C VAL A 119 13.03 -11.76 6.94
N LEU A 120 13.32 -10.71 6.15
CA LEU A 120 13.33 -9.33 6.66
C LEU A 120 11.91 -8.83 6.92
N LEU A 121 10.96 -9.18 6.04
CA LEU A 121 9.54 -8.90 6.25
C LEU A 121 9.00 -9.56 7.53
N ALA A 122 9.35 -10.82 7.76
CA ALA A 122 8.99 -11.55 8.97
C ALA A 122 9.67 -10.96 10.21
N THR A 123 10.93 -10.55 10.11
CA THR A 123 11.67 -9.89 11.19
C THR A 123 11.03 -8.55 11.57
N ALA A 124 10.63 -7.75 10.57
CA ALA A 124 9.94 -6.48 10.76
C ALA A 124 8.60 -6.69 11.49
N PHE A 125 7.77 -7.62 11.00
CA PHE A 125 6.52 -8.00 11.65
C PHE A 125 6.73 -8.49 13.08
N ALA A 126 7.71 -9.39 13.28
CA ALA A 126 8.01 -9.94 14.60
C ALA A 126 8.52 -8.86 15.57
N TRP A 127 9.36 -7.93 15.12
CA TRP A 127 9.80 -6.81 15.96
C TRP A 127 8.60 -6.03 16.49
N GLY A 128 7.68 -5.65 15.60
CA GLY A 128 6.44 -4.98 15.96
C GLY A 128 5.66 -5.76 17.01
N GLY A 129 5.35 -7.02 16.70
CA GLY A 129 4.44 -7.82 17.52
C GLY A 129 5.02 -8.26 18.85
N VAL A 130 6.32 -8.58 18.93
CA VAL A 130 6.88 -9.14 20.18
C VAL A 130 7.85 -8.23 20.90
N VAL A 131 8.65 -7.42 20.22
CA VAL A 131 9.61 -6.53 20.89
C VAL A 131 8.92 -5.24 21.29
N ALA A 132 8.37 -4.52 20.30
CA ALA A 132 7.75 -3.23 20.53
C ALA A 132 6.51 -3.37 21.42
N THR A 133 5.62 -4.33 21.19
CA THR A 133 4.44 -4.52 22.05
C THR A 133 4.81 -4.94 23.48
N ALA A 134 5.79 -5.83 23.68
CA ALA A 134 6.19 -6.23 25.04
C ALA A 134 6.76 -5.07 25.85
N MET A 135 7.62 -4.25 25.22
CA MET A 135 8.22 -3.08 25.86
C MET A 135 7.19 -1.97 26.06
N ALA A 136 6.32 -1.73 25.07
CA ALA A 136 5.25 -0.75 25.17
C ALA A 136 4.26 -1.09 26.28
N ASN A 137 3.89 -2.36 26.45
CA ASN A 137 2.98 -2.77 27.52
C ASN A 137 3.50 -2.38 28.91
N VAL A 138 4.81 -2.49 29.16
CA VAL A 138 5.41 -2.08 30.44
C VAL A 138 5.59 -0.57 30.50
N GLY A 139 6.12 0.04 29.43
CA GLY A 139 6.42 1.46 29.37
C GLY A 139 5.16 2.32 29.48
N ASN A 140 4.08 1.94 28.78
CA ASN A 140 2.81 2.67 28.79
C ASN A 140 2.22 2.72 30.19
N THR A 141 2.15 1.58 30.89
CA THR A 141 1.67 1.53 32.28
C THR A 141 2.49 2.44 33.19
N ALA A 142 3.81 2.29 33.18
CA ALA A 142 4.69 3.09 34.03
C ALA A 142 4.56 4.60 33.77
N ALA A 143 4.51 5.01 32.50
CA ALA A 143 4.39 6.42 32.14
C ALA A 143 3.00 7.01 32.44
N VAL A 144 1.93 6.24 32.27
CA VAL A 144 0.57 6.66 32.68
C VAL A 144 0.50 6.83 34.20
N GLU A 145 1.11 5.94 34.98
CA GLU A 145 1.21 6.08 36.44
C GLU A 145 1.99 7.32 36.87
N ILE A 146 3.07 7.66 36.16
CA ILE A 146 3.81 8.92 36.40
C ILE A 146 2.89 10.11 36.11
N LEU A 147 2.18 10.14 34.99
CA LEU A 147 1.23 11.22 34.70
C LEU A 147 0.13 11.34 35.76
N ALA A 148 -0.34 10.22 36.30
CA ALA A 148 -1.36 10.22 37.35
C ALA A 148 -0.85 10.85 38.65
N LYS A 149 0.44 10.65 38.98
CA LYS A 149 1.10 11.21 40.17
C LYS A 149 1.44 12.68 40.00
N GLU A 150 1.94 13.08 38.83
CA GLU A 150 2.39 14.44 38.56
C GLU A 150 1.24 15.42 38.29
N PHE A 151 0.15 14.95 37.67
CA PHE A 151 -1.00 15.79 37.31
C PHE A 151 -2.26 15.41 38.09
N SER A 152 -2.92 14.32 37.71
CA SER A 152 -4.04 13.71 38.43
C SER A 152 -4.43 12.37 37.79
N PRO A 153 -5.08 11.45 38.54
CA PRO A 153 -5.62 10.22 37.96
C PRO A 153 -6.61 10.46 36.83
N ASP A 154 -7.47 11.48 36.94
CA ASP A 154 -8.44 11.83 35.90
C ASP A 154 -7.76 12.37 34.63
N PHE A 155 -6.73 13.21 34.77
CA PHE A 155 -5.96 13.69 33.63
C PHE A 155 -5.25 12.52 32.93
N ALA A 156 -4.61 11.63 33.70
CA ALA A 156 -3.93 10.46 33.16
C ALA A 156 -4.88 9.49 32.47
N ALA A 157 -6.08 9.26 33.02
CA ALA A 157 -7.09 8.43 32.38
C ALA A 157 -7.57 9.02 31.05
N ARG A 158 -7.77 10.35 30.97
CA ARG A 158 -8.28 11.02 29.77
C ARG A 158 -7.24 11.27 28.69
N TRP A 159 -6.02 11.68 29.06
CA TRP A 159 -4.97 12.11 28.14
C TRP A 159 -3.76 11.18 28.07
N GLY A 160 -3.62 10.26 29.03
CA GLY A 160 -2.53 9.29 29.07
C GLY A 160 -2.39 8.48 27.79
N PRO A 161 -3.46 7.85 27.25
CA PRO A 161 -3.39 7.12 25.99
C PRO A 161 -2.90 7.98 24.81
N ALA A 162 -3.28 9.26 24.79
CA ALA A 162 -2.93 10.20 23.74
C ALA A 162 -1.48 10.67 23.83
N LEU A 163 -0.93 10.86 25.04
CA LEU A 163 0.42 11.39 25.24
C LEU A 163 1.47 10.28 25.32
N VAL A 164 1.17 9.23 26.07
CA VAL A 164 2.12 8.15 26.38
C VAL A 164 2.22 7.17 25.22
N GLY A 165 1.07 6.71 24.70
CA GLY A 165 1.00 5.74 23.61
C GLY A 165 1.90 6.12 22.42
N PRO A 166 1.71 7.28 21.77
CA PRO A 166 2.56 7.65 20.64
C PRO A 166 4.02 7.87 21.02
N THR A 167 4.30 8.35 22.23
CA THR A 167 5.68 8.62 22.67
C THR A 167 6.48 7.33 22.81
N ILE A 168 5.91 6.32 23.46
CA ILE A 168 6.61 5.06 23.73
C ILE A 168 6.53 4.16 22.52
N GLU A 169 5.32 3.95 21.99
CA GLU A 169 5.10 2.94 20.97
C GLU A 169 5.71 3.32 19.63
N GLU A 170 5.52 4.56 19.16
CA GLU A 170 6.11 4.98 17.87
C GLU A 170 7.64 4.99 17.95
N THR A 171 8.22 5.29 19.12
CA THR A 171 9.67 5.17 19.35
C THR A 171 10.14 3.71 19.20
N LEU A 172 9.48 2.78 19.89
CA LEU A 172 9.84 1.35 19.84
C LEU A 172 9.63 0.74 18.45
N LYS A 173 8.61 1.18 17.72
CA LYS A 173 8.36 0.81 16.32
C LYS A 173 9.41 1.42 15.38
N ALA A 174 9.78 2.68 15.57
CA ALA A 174 10.85 3.33 14.81
C ALA A 174 12.18 2.58 14.96
N LEU A 175 12.51 2.14 16.18
CA LEU A 175 13.69 1.32 16.44
C LEU A 175 13.66 -0.02 15.68
N GLY A 176 12.47 -0.57 15.40
CA GLY A 176 12.32 -1.75 14.55
C GLY A 176 12.74 -1.52 13.11
N VAL A 177 12.37 -0.38 12.54
CA VAL A 177 12.85 0.01 11.21
C VAL A 177 14.37 0.21 11.21
N VAL A 178 14.90 0.89 12.23
CA VAL A 178 16.35 1.08 12.40
C VAL A 178 17.06 -0.27 12.53
N ALA A 179 16.50 -1.23 13.28
CA ALA A 179 17.03 -2.57 13.40
C ALA A 179 17.13 -3.28 12.03
N ILE A 180 16.11 -3.16 11.17
CA ILE A 180 16.18 -3.69 9.79
C ILE A 180 17.32 -3.03 9.00
N VAL A 181 17.47 -1.70 9.10
CA VAL A 181 18.59 -0.99 8.46
C VAL A 181 19.94 -1.50 8.97
N LEU A 182 20.08 -1.74 10.27
CA LEU A 182 21.34 -2.25 10.86
C LEU A 182 21.64 -3.70 10.45
N LEU A 183 20.61 -4.53 10.32
CA LEU A 183 20.75 -5.93 9.88
C LEU A 183 21.07 -6.05 8.39
N ALA A 184 20.43 -5.20 7.59
CA ALA A 184 20.25 -5.41 6.17
C ALA A 184 20.21 -4.09 5.38
N ARG A 185 21.07 -3.11 5.71
CA ARG A 185 21.18 -1.78 5.08
C ARG A 185 21.02 -1.76 3.55
N ARG A 186 21.55 -2.79 2.87
CA ARG A 186 21.51 -2.96 1.40
C ARG A 186 20.12 -3.30 0.83
N HIS A 187 19.21 -3.78 1.68
CA HIS A 187 17.81 -4.06 1.37
C HIS A 187 16.92 -2.87 1.67
N VAL A 188 17.49 -1.75 2.11
CA VAL A 188 16.82 -0.46 2.21
C VAL A 188 17.49 0.46 1.20
N ASN A 189 17.10 0.30 -0.05
CA ASN A 189 17.65 0.98 -1.21
C ASN A 189 16.68 2.02 -1.81
N SER A 190 15.42 2.00 -1.41
CA SER A 190 14.42 3.02 -1.74
C SER A 190 13.67 3.54 -0.50
N VAL A 191 12.98 4.66 -0.65
CA VAL A 191 12.03 5.18 0.36
C VAL A 191 10.84 4.21 0.55
N VAL A 192 10.46 3.50 -0.53
CA VAL A 192 9.34 2.57 -0.53
C VAL A 192 9.68 1.32 0.28
N ASP A 193 10.93 0.83 0.27
CA ASP A 193 11.37 -0.28 1.11
C ASP A 193 11.21 0.07 2.58
N GLY A 194 11.65 1.29 2.96
CA GLY A 194 11.46 1.83 4.30
C GLY A 194 9.99 1.85 4.70
N PHE A 195 9.11 2.32 3.80
CA PHE A 195 7.65 2.30 4.01
C PHE A 195 7.13 0.87 4.23
N VAL A 196 7.59 -0.11 3.43
CA VAL A 196 7.17 -1.51 3.52
C VAL A 196 7.60 -2.14 4.86
N TYR A 197 8.86 -1.94 5.26
CA TYR A 197 9.36 -2.44 6.55
C TYR A 197 8.67 -1.78 7.73
N GLY A 198 8.49 -0.46 7.68
CA GLY A 198 7.73 0.28 8.68
C GLY A 198 6.29 -0.21 8.79
N GLY A 199 5.63 -0.42 7.65
CA GLY A 199 4.27 -0.95 7.61
C GLY A 199 4.14 -2.31 8.29
N LEU A 200 5.10 -3.23 8.07
CA LEU A 200 5.06 -4.52 8.74
C LEU A 200 5.39 -4.46 10.22
N VAL A 201 6.30 -3.59 10.66
CA VAL A 201 6.52 -3.33 12.09
C VAL A 201 5.24 -2.82 12.75
N GLY A 202 4.59 -1.83 12.13
CA GLY A 202 3.32 -1.30 12.63
C GLY A 202 2.21 -2.34 12.66
N LEU A 203 2.09 -3.17 11.62
CA LEU A 203 1.09 -4.24 11.54
C LEU A 203 1.30 -5.33 12.59
N GLY A 204 2.55 -5.75 12.81
CA GLY A 204 2.88 -6.72 13.84
C GLY A 204 2.50 -6.22 15.22
N PHE A 205 2.86 -4.96 15.52
CA PHE A 205 2.49 -4.29 16.77
C PHE A 205 0.98 -4.27 16.96
N GLN A 206 0.26 -3.83 15.93
CA GLN A 206 -1.19 -3.70 15.93
C GLN A 206 -1.91 -5.03 16.19
N VAL A 207 -1.49 -6.12 15.53
CA VAL A 207 -2.12 -7.44 15.69
C VAL A 207 -2.01 -7.96 17.13
N VAL A 208 -0.83 -7.80 17.75
CA VAL A 208 -0.62 -8.28 19.13
C VAL A 208 -1.28 -7.34 20.14
N GLU A 209 -1.22 -6.04 19.92
CA GLU A 209 -1.93 -5.08 20.76
C GLU A 209 -3.45 -5.31 20.71
N ASP A 210 -4.03 -5.46 19.52
CA ASP A 210 -5.48 -5.65 19.38
C ASP A 210 -5.95 -6.94 20.07
N PHE A 211 -5.13 -8.00 20.07
CA PHE A 211 -5.37 -9.19 20.89
C PHE A 211 -5.44 -8.84 22.39
N ILE A 212 -4.46 -8.10 22.91
CA ILE A 212 -4.42 -7.70 24.32
C ILE A 212 -5.66 -6.86 24.67
N TYR A 213 -6.06 -5.94 23.79
CA TYR A 213 -7.29 -5.15 23.98
C TYR A 213 -8.55 -6.02 23.98
N SER A 214 -8.62 -7.06 23.14
CA SER A 214 -9.75 -8.00 23.18
C SER A 214 -9.84 -8.74 24.51
N ILE A 215 -8.72 -9.18 25.07
CA ILE A 215 -8.71 -9.83 26.39
C ILE A 215 -9.08 -8.83 27.49
N ASN A 216 -8.54 -7.61 27.45
CA ASN A 216 -8.91 -6.57 28.41
C ASN A 216 -10.41 -6.22 28.35
N ALA A 217 -11.01 -6.23 27.16
CA ALA A 217 -12.45 -6.01 27.00
C ALA A 217 -13.28 -7.14 27.62
N VAL A 218 -12.81 -8.40 27.53
CA VAL A 218 -13.45 -9.55 28.20
C VAL A 218 -13.33 -9.43 29.72
N VAL A 219 -12.14 -9.09 30.23
CA VAL A 219 -11.93 -8.85 31.66
C VAL A 219 -12.84 -7.74 32.18
N LEU A 220 -12.96 -6.63 31.43
CA LEU A 220 -13.78 -5.49 31.81
C LEU A 220 -15.27 -5.80 31.78
N ALA A 221 -15.74 -6.61 30.83
CA ALA A 221 -17.13 -7.04 30.76
C ALA A 221 -17.54 -7.87 31.99
N GLY A 222 -16.63 -8.68 32.53
CA GLY A 222 -16.88 -9.46 33.75
C GLY A 222 -17.79 -10.69 33.56
N ASP A 223 -18.24 -10.96 32.34
CA ASP A 223 -19.18 -12.05 31.99
C ASP A 223 -18.49 -13.42 31.77
N GLY A 224 -17.30 -13.62 32.33
CA GLY A 224 -16.50 -14.83 32.11
C GLY A 224 -15.82 -14.89 30.73
N ASP A 225 -15.61 -16.10 30.20
CA ASP A 225 -14.96 -16.33 28.90
C ASP A 225 -15.93 -16.07 27.73
N SER A 226 -16.14 -14.78 27.45
CA SER A 226 -17.15 -14.28 26.52
C SER A 226 -16.54 -13.83 25.18
N ILE A 227 -17.18 -14.21 24.07
CA ILE A 227 -16.75 -13.85 22.70
C ILE A 227 -17.22 -12.45 22.25
N PRO A 228 -18.44 -11.98 22.55
CA PRO A 228 -18.91 -10.66 22.12
C PRO A 228 -17.95 -9.49 22.33
N PRO A 229 -17.26 -9.31 23.48
CA PRO A 229 -16.29 -8.22 23.66
C PRO A 229 -15.11 -8.29 22.69
N VAL A 230 -14.67 -9.51 22.33
CA VAL A 230 -13.62 -9.76 21.33
C VAL A 230 -14.09 -9.30 19.95
N VAL A 231 -15.31 -9.67 19.55
CA VAL A 231 -15.88 -9.29 18.25
C VAL A 231 -16.08 -7.78 18.17
N ALA A 232 -16.62 -7.14 19.20
CA ALA A 232 -16.78 -5.69 19.26
C ALA A 232 -15.42 -4.98 19.12
N THR A 233 -14.39 -5.47 19.83
CA THR A 233 -13.02 -4.96 19.73
C THR A 233 -12.48 -5.11 18.31
N PHE A 234 -12.65 -6.27 17.68
CA PHE A 234 -12.23 -6.51 16.30
C PHE A 234 -12.91 -5.56 15.30
N LEU A 235 -14.21 -5.33 15.45
CA LEU A 235 -14.95 -4.42 14.59
C LEU A 235 -14.46 -2.98 14.73
N VAL A 236 -14.27 -2.50 15.96
CA VAL A 236 -13.85 -1.11 16.20
C VAL A 236 -12.38 -0.90 15.86
N ARG A 237 -11.48 -1.74 16.39
CA ARG A 237 -10.02 -1.55 16.25
C ARG A 237 -9.49 -2.09 14.94
N GLY A 238 -9.90 -3.30 14.55
CA GLY A 238 -9.45 -3.94 13.32
C GLY A 238 -10.13 -3.39 12.07
N PHE A 239 -11.47 -3.45 12.04
CA PHE A 239 -12.22 -3.09 10.82
C PHE A 239 -12.37 -1.56 10.63
N LEU A 240 -12.87 -0.85 11.65
CA LEU A 240 -13.08 0.60 11.56
C LEU A 240 -11.77 1.38 11.68
N GLY A 241 -10.96 1.10 12.69
CA GLY A 241 -9.72 1.85 12.95
C GLY A 241 -8.49 1.36 12.18
N GLY A 242 -8.47 0.09 11.78
CA GLY A 242 -7.23 -0.58 11.41
C GLY A 242 -6.61 -0.11 10.10
N LEU A 243 -7.35 0.56 9.21
CA LEU A 243 -6.80 1.09 7.95
C LEU A 243 -5.90 2.32 8.14
N TRP A 244 -6.04 3.02 9.27
CA TRP A 244 -5.37 4.30 9.53
C TRP A 244 -4.82 4.36 10.96
N SER A 245 -4.18 3.27 11.38
CA SER A 245 -3.56 3.07 12.69
C SER A 245 -2.06 2.78 12.56
N HIS A 246 -1.48 2.01 13.49
CA HIS A 246 -0.05 1.78 13.62
C HIS A 246 0.66 1.32 12.34
N THR A 247 -0.01 0.49 11.52
CA THR A 247 0.52 0.08 10.21
C THR A 247 0.90 1.30 9.36
N LEU A 248 0.01 2.30 9.28
CA LEU A 248 0.23 3.50 8.49
C LEU A 248 1.23 4.45 9.16
N PHE A 249 1.12 4.64 10.48
CA PHE A 249 1.99 5.54 11.24
C PHE A 249 3.45 5.08 11.13
N THR A 250 3.69 3.79 11.36
CA THR A 250 5.04 3.24 11.29
C THR A 250 5.54 3.17 9.84
N ALA A 251 4.66 2.99 8.85
CA ALA A 251 5.06 3.10 7.44
C ALA A 251 5.55 4.51 7.08
N LEU A 252 4.95 5.56 7.65
CA LEU A 252 5.43 6.94 7.51
C LEU A 252 6.83 7.10 8.13
N VAL A 253 7.03 6.63 9.37
CA VAL A 253 8.37 6.60 10.01
C VAL A 253 9.37 5.85 9.13
N GLY A 254 8.96 4.69 8.63
CA GLY A 254 9.74 3.85 7.75
C GLY A 254 10.19 4.56 6.48
N ALA A 255 9.30 5.31 5.83
CA ALA A 255 9.63 6.13 4.68
C ALA A 255 10.63 7.25 5.03
N GLY A 256 10.49 7.88 6.20
CA GLY A 256 11.45 8.88 6.69
C GLY A 256 12.84 8.31 6.94
N VAL A 257 12.92 7.14 7.59
CA VAL A 257 14.19 6.40 7.77
C VAL A 257 14.76 5.98 6.42
N GLY A 258 13.94 5.44 5.51
CA GLY A 258 14.35 5.08 4.16
C GLY A 258 14.92 6.26 3.38
N TYR A 259 14.30 7.44 3.47
CA TYR A 259 14.83 8.68 2.89
C TYR A 259 16.19 9.02 3.51
N ALA A 260 16.27 9.01 4.85
CA ALA A 260 17.50 9.33 5.54
C ALA A 260 18.62 8.35 5.18
N VAL A 261 18.29 7.11 4.88
CA VAL A 261 19.23 6.05 4.51
C VAL A 261 19.68 6.21 3.06
N VAL A 262 18.75 6.37 2.12
CA VAL A 262 19.01 6.31 0.67
C VAL A 262 19.56 7.62 0.11
N ARG A 263 19.20 8.78 0.68
CA ARG A 263 19.53 10.10 0.13
C ARG A 263 20.86 10.65 0.63
N GLU A 264 21.92 9.87 0.44
CA GLU A 264 23.28 10.21 0.91
C GLU A 264 23.86 11.48 0.27
N GLU A 265 23.32 11.92 -0.87
CA GLU A 265 23.69 13.17 -1.52
C GLU A 265 23.20 14.42 -0.76
N ARG A 266 22.28 14.26 0.19
CA ARG A 266 21.78 15.35 1.04
C ARG A 266 22.62 15.46 2.30
N PRO A 267 22.82 16.67 2.83
CA PRO A 267 23.54 16.84 4.09
C PRO A 267 22.80 16.11 5.21
N LEU A 268 23.55 15.55 6.17
CA LEU A 268 23.01 14.73 7.26
C LEU A 268 21.85 15.41 7.99
N ARG A 269 21.94 16.73 8.23
CA ARG A 269 20.86 17.52 8.86
C ARG A 269 19.51 17.44 8.13
N VAL A 270 19.51 17.40 6.79
CA VAL A 270 18.28 17.30 6.00
C VAL A 270 17.73 15.89 6.07
N ARG A 271 18.60 14.88 5.96
CA ARG A 271 18.24 13.47 6.05
C ARG A 271 17.60 13.14 7.40
N VAL A 272 18.26 13.54 8.48
CA VAL A 272 17.76 13.38 9.86
C VAL A 272 16.50 14.21 10.06
N GLY A 273 16.46 15.46 9.57
CA GLY A 273 15.27 16.31 9.64
C GLY A 273 14.04 15.66 9.01
N VAL A 274 14.16 15.02 7.85
CA VAL A 274 13.05 14.29 7.20
C VAL A 274 12.61 13.08 8.04
N ALA A 275 13.55 12.29 8.58
CA ALA A 275 13.21 11.17 9.45
C ALA A 275 12.50 11.63 10.73
N VAL A 276 12.95 12.72 11.35
CA VAL A 276 12.32 13.32 12.53
C VAL A 276 10.94 13.86 12.19
N LEU A 277 10.76 14.55 11.06
CA LEU A 277 9.43 15.03 10.64
C LEU A 277 8.46 13.87 10.37
N ALA A 278 8.92 12.78 9.78
CA ALA A 278 8.11 11.59 9.58
C ALA A 278 7.71 10.94 10.92
N TYR A 279 8.64 10.85 11.87
CA TYR A 279 8.37 10.40 13.24
C TYR A 279 7.36 11.30 13.96
N LEU A 280 7.54 12.62 13.93
CA LEU A 280 6.60 13.57 14.54
C LEU A 280 5.23 13.52 13.87
N GLY A 281 5.19 13.31 12.56
CA GLY A 281 3.94 13.07 11.82
C GLY A 281 3.22 11.82 12.30
N ALA A 282 3.93 10.69 12.44
CA ALA A 282 3.37 9.45 12.99
C ALA A 282 2.89 9.63 14.43
N TRP A 283 3.71 10.27 15.28
CA TRP A 283 3.35 10.62 16.66
C TRP A 283 2.08 11.46 16.70
N THR A 284 1.96 12.48 15.84
CA THR A 284 0.79 13.38 15.80
C THR A 284 -0.46 12.66 15.37
N LEU A 285 -0.37 11.80 14.34
CA LEU A 285 -1.50 11.00 13.88
C LEU A 285 -2.00 10.05 14.97
N HIS A 286 -1.07 9.41 15.68
CA HIS A 286 -1.38 8.51 16.78
C HIS A 286 -1.92 9.28 18.01
N PHE A 287 -1.35 10.43 18.36
CA PHE A 287 -1.88 11.33 19.38
C PHE A 287 -3.33 11.72 19.08
N VAL A 288 -3.62 12.18 17.85
CA VAL A 288 -4.98 12.57 17.44
C VAL A 288 -5.94 11.38 17.52
N TRP A 289 -5.48 10.19 17.10
CA TRP A 289 -6.26 8.95 17.18
C TRP A 289 -6.67 8.63 18.62
N ASN A 290 -5.72 8.65 19.55
CA ASN A 290 -5.94 8.34 20.96
C ASN A 290 -6.47 9.52 21.79
N SER A 291 -6.54 10.72 21.22
CA SER A 291 -7.01 11.91 21.94
C SER A 291 -8.48 11.77 22.35
N PRO A 292 -8.87 12.30 23.53
CA PRO A 292 -10.28 12.33 23.95
C PRO A 292 -11.13 13.30 23.12
N LEU A 293 -10.51 14.07 22.22
CA LEU A 293 -11.21 14.99 21.32
C LEU A 293 -12.24 14.23 20.50
N LEU A 294 -13.45 14.78 20.36
CA LEU A 294 -14.58 14.15 19.64
C LEU A 294 -14.98 12.77 20.20
N GLY A 295 -14.58 12.44 21.44
CA GLY A 295 -14.89 11.15 22.07
C GLY A 295 -16.38 10.95 22.37
N ASP A 296 -17.14 12.05 22.45
CA ASP A 296 -18.61 12.04 22.57
C ASP A 296 -19.33 11.84 21.22
N GLY A 297 -18.58 11.73 20.12
CA GLY A 297 -19.13 11.58 18.80
C GLY A 297 -20.08 12.73 18.42
N PHE A 298 -19.76 13.98 18.78
CA PHE A 298 -20.62 15.14 18.55
C PHE A 298 -22.00 15.07 19.24
N GLY A 299 -22.18 14.16 20.20
CA GLY A 299 -23.44 14.00 20.94
C GLY A 299 -24.58 13.33 20.15
N ILE A 300 -24.32 12.79 18.96
CA ILE A 300 -25.34 12.17 18.08
C ILE A 300 -25.31 10.63 18.11
N GLY A 301 -24.73 10.05 19.16
CA GLY A 301 -24.66 8.60 19.38
C GLY A 301 -23.63 7.88 18.49
N VAL A 302 -23.87 6.60 18.21
CA VAL A 302 -22.94 5.72 17.48
C VAL A 302 -22.57 6.26 16.09
N ALA A 303 -23.52 6.89 15.39
CA ALA A 303 -23.27 7.49 14.08
C ALA A 303 -22.22 8.61 14.14
N GLY A 304 -22.28 9.44 15.17
CA GLY A 304 -21.31 10.52 15.36
C GLY A 304 -19.97 10.03 15.90
N LEU A 305 -19.95 8.94 16.67
CA LEU A 305 -18.72 8.27 17.05
C LEU A 305 -17.97 7.76 15.81
N ILE A 306 -18.69 7.12 14.88
CA ILE A 306 -18.13 6.70 13.59
C ILE A 306 -17.65 7.91 12.78
N GLY A 307 -18.46 8.97 12.70
CA GLY A 307 -18.08 10.21 12.03
C GLY A 307 -16.78 10.81 12.61
N ALA A 308 -16.63 10.81 13.93
CA ALA A 308 -15.43 11.28 14.62
C ALA A 308 -14.21 10.40 14.31
N LEU A 309 -14.36 9.06 14.30
CA LEU A 309 -13.30 8.13 13.93
C LEU A 309 -12.84 8.34 12.48
N LEU A 310 -13.77 8.50 11.54
CA LEU A 310 -13.47 8.79 10.14
C LEU A 310 -12.76 10.14 9.98
N LEU A 311 -13.21 11.18 10.68
CA LEU A 311 -12.62 12.50 10.64
C LEU A 311 -11.18 12.51 11.18
N LYS A 312 -10.90 11.74 12.24
CA LYS A 312 -9.54 11.57 12.78
C LYS A 312 -8.63 10.79 11.83
N GLY A 313 -9.15 9.72 11.21
CA GLY A 313 -8.37 8.77 10.42
C GLY A 313 -8.10 9.21 8.97
N ILE A 314 -9.13 9.64 8.25
CA ILE A 314 -9.07 9.86 6.78
C ILE A 314 -8.01 10.89 6.37
N PRO A 315 -7.87 12.06 7.02
CA PRO A 315 -6.88 13.06 6.59
C PRO A 315 -5.45 12.52 6.63
N GLY A 316 -5.08 11.83 7.72
CA GLY A 316 -3.78 11.19 7.87
C GLY A 316 -3.56 10.08 6.85
N PHE A 317 -4.58 9.23 6.65
CA PHE A 317 -4.57 8.19 5.63
C PHE A 317 -4.30 8.74 4.23
N VAL A 318 -5.05 9.76 3.82
CA VAL A 318 -4.90 10.39 2.51
C VAL A 318 -3.51 11.02 2.36
N ALA A 319 -3.03 11.74 3.38
CA ALA A 319 -1.71 12.37 3.35
C ALA A 319 -0.59 11.33 3.13
N VAL A 320 -0.60 10.24 3.90
CA VAL A 320 0.41 9.18 3.78
C VAL A 320 0.31 8.46 2.43
N LEU A 321 -0.90 8.19 1.93
CA LEU A 321 -1.09 7.61 0.60
C LEU A 321 -0.60 8.51 -0.54
N LEU A 322 -0.76 9.83 -0.42
CA LEU A 322 -0.23 10.79 -1.40
C LEU A 322 1.30 10.78 -1.38
N LEU A 323 1.92 10.78 -0.20
CA LEU A 323 3.38 10.65 -0.07
C LEU A 323 3.89 9.35 -0.69
N LEU A 324 3.23 8.23 -0.39
CA LEU A 324 3.55 6.94 -0.99
C LEU A 324 3.40 6.96 -2.52
N HIS A 325 2.33 7.57 -3.03
CA HIS A 325 2.09 7.68 -4.47
C HIS A 325 3.20 8.47 -5.17
N VAL A 326 3.67 9.56 -4.57
CA VAL A 326 4.81 10.34 -5.08
C VAL A 326 6.09 9.51 -5.05
N ALA A 327 6.40 8.87 -3.92
CA ALA A 327 7.59 8.03 -3.77
C ALA A 327 7.64 6.91 -4.82
N ARG A 328 6.53 6.18 -4.99
CA ARG A 328 6.40 5.10 -5.98
C ARG A 328 6.54 5.59 -7.41
N ARG A 329 6.05 6.80 -7.73
CA ARG A 329 6.20 7.37 -9.08
C ARG A 329 7.65 7.72 -9.38
N HIS A 330 8.36 8.29 -8.41
CA HIS A 330 9.78 8.59 -8.58
C HIS A 330 10.58 7.30 -8.81
N GLU A 331 10.35 6.29 -7.98
CA GLU A 331 11.00 4.98 -8.10
C GLU A 331 10.69 4.28 -9.43
N ALA A 332 9.41 4.24 -9.83
CA ALA A 332 9.01 3.67 -11.11
C ALA A 332 9.65 4.40 -12.30
N GLY A 333 9.72 5.73 -12.27
CA GLY A 333 10.41 6.51 -13.29
C GLY A 333 11.89 6.15 -13.41
N TYR A 334 12.57 5.97 -12.27
CA TYR A 334 13.97 5.56 -12.23
C TYR A 334 14.22 4.17 -12.80
N TYR A 335 13.43 3.17 -12.40
CA TYR A 335 13.61 1.82 -12.90
C TYR A 335 13.23 1.71 -14.38
N LEU A 336 12.10 2.27 -14.79
CA LEU A 336 11.66 2.20 -16.19
C LEU A 336 12.56 3.00 -17.13
N GLY A 337 13.22 4.05 -16.64
CA GLY A 337 14.25 4.76 -17.38
C GLY A 337 15.40 3.86 -17.88
N ARG A 338 15.69 2.75 -17.19
CA ARG A 338 16.75 1.79 -17.58
C ARG A 338 16.37 0.89 -18.73
N LEU A 339 15.08 0.80 -19.03
CA LEU A 339 14.57 0.04 -20.16
C LEU A 339 14.51 0.90 -21.43
N ASN A 340 14.88 2.18 -21.37
CA ASN A 340 14.92 3.04 -22.55
C ASN A 340 15.92 2.51 -23.58
N GLY A 341 15.50 2.46 -24.85
CA GLY A 341 16.34 2.01 -25.96
C GLY A 341 16.56 0.50 -26.06
N ILE A 342 15.95 -0.30 -25.18
CA ILE A 342 15.98 -1.76 -25.29
C ILE A 342 15.18 -2.22 -26.51
N GLU A 343 15.52 -3.39 -27.06
CA GLU A 343 14.82 -3.93 -28.21
C GLU A 343 13.29 -4.09 -27.96
N PRO A 344 12.43 -3.74 -28.93
CA PRO A 344 10.97 -3.86 -28.80
C PRO A 344 10.48 -5.29 -28.49
N VAL A 345 11.27 -6.31 -28.87
CA VAL A 345 10.99 -7.71 -28.53
C VAL A 345 11.10 -7.99 -27.03
N LEU A 346 11.84 -7.16 -26.28
CA LEU A 346 11.91 -7.26 -24.83
C LEU A 346 10.87 -6.35 -24.19
N VAL A 347 10.85 -5.08 -24.58
CA VAL A 347 9.89 -4.10 -24.06
C VAL A 347 9.36 -3.24 -25.19
N ALA A 348 8.08 -3.40 -25.54
CA ALA A 348 7.48 -2.54 -26.54
C ALA A 348 7.24 -1.12 -25.96
N PRO A 349 7.34 -0.05 -26.76
CA PRO A 349 7.09 1.32 -26.28
C PRO A 349 5.75 1.49 -25.58
N GLU A 350 4.69 0.83 -26.08
CA GLU A 350 3.35 0.90 -25.53
C GLU A 350 3.19 0.10 -24.22
N GLU A 351 4.06 -0.88 -23.98
CA GLU A 351 4.12 -1.63 -22.72
C GLU A 351 4.80 -0.81 -21.63
N MET A 352 5.76 0.05 -22.01
CA MET A 352 6.49 0.91 -21.08
C MET A 352 5.55 1.84 -20.31
N ASP A 353 4.65 2.52 -21.01
CA ASP A 353 3.67 3.43 -20.41
C ASP A 353 2.70 2.68 -19.47
N ALA A 354 2.39 1.42 -19.77
CA ALA A 354 1.57 0.57 -18.90
C ALA A 354 2.30 0.18 -17.61
N LEU A 355 3.63 0.00 -17.64
CA LEU A 355 4.41 -0.41 -16.48
C LEU A 355 4.51 0.67 -15.39
N VAL A 356 4.44 1.95 -15.76
CA VAL A 356 4.63 3.10 -14.85
C VAL A 356 3.68 3.08 -13.65
N THR A 357 2.43 2.68 -13.86
CA THR A 357 1.40 2.77 -12.81
C THR A 357 0.68 1.45 -12.58
N ALA A 358 0.25 1.19 -11.35
CA ALA A 358 -0.56 0.01 -11.03
C ALA A 358 -1.88 -0.03 -11.85
N ARG A 359 -2.45 1.15 -12.13
CA ARG A 359 -3.62 1.30 -13.00
C ARG A 359 -3.29 0.91 -14.45
N GLY A 360 -2.18 1.39 -15.00
CA GLY A 360 -1.69 1.02 -16.34
C GLY A 360 -1.49 -0.49 -16.47
N ARG A 361 -0.79 -1.10 -15.52
CA ARG A 361 -0.56 -2.56 -15.50
C ARG A 361 -1.86 -3.35 -15.47
N THR A 362 -2.80 -2.91 -14.64
CA THR A 362 -4.12 -3.53 -14.53
C THR A 362 -4.96 -3.33 -15.78
N ALA A 363 -4.88 -2.18 -16.44
CA ALA A 363 -5.57 -1.91 -17.69
C ALA A 363 -5.07 -2.82 -18.81
N ALA A 364 -3.75 -2.93 -19.00
CA ALA A 364 -3.16 -3.83 -19.99
C ALA A 364 -3.56 -5.31 -19.76
N ARG A 365 -3.58 -5.74 -18.49
CA ARG A 365 -4.07 -7.07 -18.09
C ARG A 365 -5.55 -7.30 -18.43
N LYS A 366 -6.42 -6.37 -18.04
CA LYS A 366 -7.86 -6.44 -18.33
C LYS A 366 -8.13 -6.44 -19.83
N GLN A 367 -7.37 -5.66 -20.60
CA GLN A 367 -7.47 -5.62 -22.06
C GLN A 367 -7.08 -6.96 -22.68
N ALA A 368 -5.93 -7.52 -22.30
CA ALA A 368 -5.51 -8.83 -22.77
C ALA A 368 -6.53 -9.92 -22.39
N ALA A 369 -7.10 -9.84 -21.18
CA ALA A 369 -8.16 -10.72 -20.74
C ALA A 369 -9.44 -10.59 -21.57
N ALA A 370 -9.79 -9.38 -22.00
CA ALA A 370 -10.95 -9.15 -22.87
C ALA A 370 -10.74 -9.71 -24.29
N GLN A 371 -9.49 -9.74 -24.78
CA GLN A 371 -9.16 -10.25 -26.11
C GLN A 371 -9.01 -11.78 -26.15
N ALA A 372 -8.31 -12.37 -25.18
CA ALA A 372 -7.92 -13.78 -25.20
C ALA A 372 -8.07 -14.52 -23.86
N GLY A 373 -8.88 -13.98 -22.95
CA GLY A 373 -9.28 -14.63 -21.69
C GLY A 373 -8.20 -14.64 -20.60
N LEU A 374 -8.46 -15.40 -19.53
CA LEU A 374 -7.62 -15.42 -18.32
C LEU A 374 -6.18 -15.89 -18.56
N ARG A 375 -5.95 -16.70 -19.60
CA ARG A 375 -4.60 -17.13 -20.00
C ARG A 375 -3.76 -15.93 -20.45
N ALA A 376 -4.37 -14.96 -21.13
CA ALA A 376 -3.71 -13.73 -21.54
C ALA A 376 -3.44 -12.79 -20.35
N ASP A 377 -4.36 -12.65 -19.39
CA ASP A 377 -4.10 -11.92 -18.12
C ASP A 377 -2.84 -12.44 -17.41
N ARG A 378 -2.76 -13.77 -17.25
CA ARG A 378 -1.63 -14.43 -16.59
C ARG A 378 -0.33 -14.23 -17.36
N ALA A 379 -0.38 -14.31 -18.69
CA ALA A 379 0.78 -14.09 -19.54
C ALA A 379 1.28 -12.63 -19.48
N VAL A 380 0.37 -11.64 -19.55
CA VAL A 380 0.71 -10.22 -19.36
C VAL A 380 1.29 -9.98 -17.96
N ARG A 381 0.72 -10.60 -16.92
CA ARG A 381 1.26 -10.49 -15.56
C ARG A 381 2.67 -11.06 -15.44
N LYS A 382 2.96 -12.19 -16.11
CA LYS A 382 4.31 -12.78 -16.17
C LYS A 382 5.27 -11.86 -16.91
N LEU A 383 4.85 -11.31 -18.06
CA LEU A 383 5.63 -10.34 -18.85
C LEU A 383 5.98 -9.11 -18.01
N GLN A 384 4.99 -8.45 -17.40
CA GLN A 384 5.19 -7.25 -16.58
C GLN A 384 6.16 -7.49 -15.41
N ARG A 385 6.07 -8.65 -14.75
CA ARG A 385 7.00 -9.04 -13.67
C ARG A 385 8.42 -9.22 -14.19
N ALA A 386 8.59 -9.87 -15.33
CA ALA A 386 9.90 -10.11 -15.92
C ALA A 386 10.56 -8.81 -16.40
N GLN A 387 9.79 -7.91 -17.04
CA GLN A 387 10.24 -6.58 -17.46
C GLN A 387 10.65 -5.71 -16.27
N SER A 388 9.84 -5.70 -15.20
CA SER A 388 10.17 -4.96 -13.97
C SER A 388 11.44 -5.51 -13.31
N ARG A 389 11.59 -6.84 -13.27
CA ARG A 389 12.79 -7.48 -12.73
C ARG A 389 14.03 -7.16 -13.55
N LEU A 390 13.91 -7.10 -14.88
CA LEU A 390 15.01 -6.69 -15.76
C LEU A 390 15.49 -5.27 -15.42
N ALA A 391 14.56 -4.32 -15.26
CA ALA A 391 14.89 -2.95 -14.87
C ALA A 391 15.67 -2.88 -13.54
N VAL A 392 15.24 -3.65 -12.55
CA VAL A 392 15.88 -3.73 -11.24
C VAL A 392 17.26 -4.38 -11.33
N GLU A 393 17.43 -5.46 -12.09
CA GLU A 393 18.74 -6.10 -12.27
C GLU A 393 19.73 -5.21 -13.03
N ILE A 394 19.29 -4.41 -14.02
CA ILE A 394 20.15 -3.40 -14.67
C ILE A 394 20.66 -2.39 -13.62
N SER A 395 19.77 -1.89 -12.75
CA SER A 395 20.13 -1.01 -11.64
C SER A 395 21.17 -1.63 -10.71
N ARG A 396 20.99 -2.90 -10.33
CA ARG A 396 21.88 -3.64 -9.44
C ARG A 396 23.23 -3.98 -10.05
N CYS A 397 23.36 -3.95 -11.37
CA CYS A 397 24.65 -4.04 -12.05
C CYS A 397 25.47 -2.75 -11.91
N GLY A 398 24.86 -1.65 -11.45
CA GLY A 398 25.50 -0.33 -11.38
C GLY A 398 25.45 0.43 -12.71
N GLU A 399 24.75 -0.10 -13.71
CA GLU A 399 24.76 0.40 -15.08
C GLU A 399 23.52 1.23 -15.40
N SER A 400 23.66 2.15 -16.38
CA SER A 400 22.59 3.08 -16.75
C SER A 400 21.64 2.50 -17.79
N SER A 401 22.10 1.52 -18.56
CA SER A 401 21.35 0.87 -19.64
C SER A 401 21.56 -0.64 -19.72
N TYR A 402 20.64 -1.32 -20.42
CA TYR A 402 20.76 -2.76 -20.71
C TYR A 402 22.04 -3.11 -21.47
N TYR A 403 22.42 -2.33 -22.48
CA TYR A 403 23.58 -2.65 -23.32
C TYR A 403 24.91 -2.49 -22.58
N GLU A 404 25.02 -1.52 -21.67
CA GLU A 404 26.18 -1.40 -20.76
C GLU A 404 26.26 -2.61 -19.83
N ALA A 405 25.15 -3.02 -19.23
CA ALA A 405 25.09 -4.17 -18.34
C ALA A 405 25.42 -5.51 -19.03
N VAL A 406 25.14 -5.64 -20.33
CA VAL A 406 25.55 -6.79 -21.12
C VAL A 406 27.03 -6.69 -21.53
N ARG A 407 27.53 -5.49 -21.82
CA ARG A 407 28.92 -5.24 -22.24
C ARG A 407 29.92 -5.43 -21.11
N ASN A 408 29.50 -5.21 -19.87
CA ASN A 408 30.33 -5.35 -18.67
C ASN A 408 29.87 -6.55 -17.83
N PRO A 409 30.30 -7.79 -18.14
CA PRO A 409 29.92 -8.96 -17.37
C PRO A 409 30.28 -8.82 -15.91
N ASN A 410 29.32 -9.13 -15.04
CA ASN A 410 29.50 -9.12 -13.60
C ASN A 410 28.82 -10.37 -12.99
N PRO A 411 28.94 -10.64 -11.69
CA PRO A 411 28.33 -11.82 -11.08
C PRO A 411 26.80 -11.94 -11.25
N ARG A 412 26.12 -10.86 -11.69
CA ARG A 412 24.68 -10.80 -11.95
C ARG A 412 24.29 -10.92 -13.42
N SER A 413 25.22 -11.08 -14.36
CA SER A 413 24.91 -11.28 -15.79
C SER A 413 23.96 -12.47 -16.02
N ALA A 414 24.14 -13.56 -15.27
CA ALA A 414 23.22 -14.71 -15.32
C ALA A 414 21.78 -14.37 -14.87
N ALA A 415 21.60 -13.36 -14.01
CA ALA A 415 20.28 -12.87 -13.61
C ALA A 415 19.62 -12.06 -14.72
N LEU A 416 20.37 -11.20 -15.43
CA LEU A 416 19.90 -10.47 -16.60
C LEU A 416 19.42 -11.42 -17.69
N GLU A 417 20.22 -12.44 -18.03
CA GLU A 417 19.84 -13.45 -19.03
C GLU A 417 18.56 -14.21 -18.65
N ARG A 418 18.41 -14.57 -17.36
CA ARG A 418 17.17 -15.20 -16.88
C ARG A 418 15.96 -14.29 -17.09
N CYS A 419 16.08 -13.01 -16.79
CA CYS A 419 15.01 -12.04 -17.02
C CYS A 419 14.64 -11.94 -18.51
N VAL A 420 15.64 -11.88 -19.40
CA VAL A 420 15.43 -11.88 -20.85
C VAL A 420 14.71 -13.14 -21.32
N ARG A 421 15.14 -14.33 -20.87
CA ARG A 421 14.46 -15.60 -21.20
C ARG A 421 13.01 -15.63 -20.71
N ASP A 422 12.74 -15.12 -19.50
CA ASP A 422 11.39 -15.04 -18.95
C ASP A 422 10.48 -14.10 -19.75
N ILE A 423 11.02 -12.97 -20.22
CA ILE A 423 10.32 -12.02 -21.10
C ILE A 423 9.97 -12.69 -22.43
N LEU A 424 10.94 -13.31 -23.10
CA LEU A 424 10.73 -13.97 -24.38
C LEU A 424 9.73 -15.12 -24.27
N SER A 425 9.79 -15.91 -23.20
CA SER A 425 8.82 -16.97 -22.89
C SER A 425 7.40 -16.41 -22.73
N ALA A 426 7.25 -15.32 -21.98
CA ALA A 426 5.94 -14.67 -21.79
C ALA A 426 5.41 -14.06 -23.09
N ARG A 427 6.28 -13.44 -23.90
CA ARG A 427 5.90 -12.85 -25.19
C ARG A 427 5.49 -13.92 -26.20
N ALA A 428 6.23 -15.02 -26.32
CA ALA A 428 5.85 -16.15 -27.17
C ALA A 428 4.46 -16.69 -26.80
N LYS A 429 4.16 -16.77 -25.50
CA LYS A 429 2.83 -17.17 -25.04
C LYS A 429 1.74 -16.16 -25.45
N LEU A 430 2.02 -14.87 -25.33
CA LEU A 430 1.09 -13.81 -25.74
C LEU A 430 0.83 -13.78 -27.24
N VAL A 431 1.87 -13.97 -28.06
CA VAL A 431 1.75 -14.12 -29.52
C VAL A 431 0.87 -15.33 -29.87
N SER A 432 1.05 -16.48 -29.19
CA SER A 432 0.20 -17.67 -29.41
C SER A 432 -1.28 -17.45 -29.05
N LEU A 433 -1.58 -16.41 -28.27
CA LEU A 433 -2.93 -16.04 -27.86
C LEU A 433 -3.50 -14.88 -28.70
N GLY A 434 -2.78 -14.42 -29.73
CA GLY A 434 -3.20 -13.31 -30.59
C GLY A 434 -3.07 -11.93 -29.96
N VAL A 435 -2.29 -11.77 -28.87
CA VAL A 435 -2.09 -10.50 -28.16
C VAL A 435 -0.60 -10.14 -28.14
N PRO A 436 0.02 -9.77 -29.28
CA PRO A 436 1.48 -9.62 -29.38
C PRO A 436 2.08 -8.50 -28.52
N VAL A 437 1.28 -7.47 -28.21
CA VAL A 437 1.70 -6.31 -27.40
C VAL A 437 0.68 -6.08 -26.28
N ALA A 438 1.18 -6.02 -25.04
CA ALA A 438 0.36 -5.75 -23.86
C ALA A 438 0.22 -4.24 -23.59
N ALA A 439 -0.27 -3.49 -24.58
CA ALA A 439 -0.43 -2.04 -24.51
C ALA A 439 -1.67 -1.62 -23.71
N ARG A 440 -1.68 -0.37 -23.24
CA ARG A 440 -2.90 0.34 -22.83
C ARG A 440 -3.48 1.06 -24.06
N TYR A 441 -4.44 0.48 -24.77
CA TYR A 441 -5.17 1.21 -25.82
C TYR A 441 -6.54 1.67 -25.32
N GLY A 442 -6.76 2.99 -25.25
CA GLY A 442 -8.10 3.59 -25.15
C GLY A 442 -8.24 4.76 -24.17
N ARG A 443 -8.88 5.85 -24.63
CA ARG A 443 -9.49 6.88 -23.77
C ARG A 443 -10.61 6.22 -22.96
N GLU A 444 -10.61 6.45 -21.64
CA GLU A 444 -11.65 5.95 -20.74
C GLU A 444 -13.02 6.48 -21.16
N GLN A 445 -14.01 5.61 -21.34
CA GLN A 445 -15.39 6.05 -21.52
C GLN A 445 -15.93 6.51 -20.15
N HIS A 446 -16.19 7.80 -20.02
CA HIS A 446 -16.90 8.35 -18.86
C HIS A 446 -18.39 8.23 -19.10
N THR A 447 -19.08 7.43 -18.29
CA THR A 447 -20.52 7.25 -18.38
C THR A 447 -21.22 8.03 -17.26
N PRO A 448 -22.43 8.59 -17.51
CA PRO A 448 -23.27 9.15 -16.44
C PRO A 448 -23.54 8.11 -15.35
N LEU A 449 -23.74 6.84 -15.74
CA LEU A 449 -23.92 5.72 -14.83
C LEU A 449 -22.73 5.53 -13.86
N GLY A 450 -21.50 5.59 -14.37
CA GLY A 450 -20.29 5.51 -13.55
C GLY A 450 -20.17 6.67 -12.57
N MET A 451 -20.56 7.89 -12.98
CA MET A 451 -20.59 9.06 -12.09
C MET A 451 -21.61 8.89 -10.96
N TRP A 452 -22.87 8.56 -11.29
CA TRP A 452 -23.93 8.37 -10.30
C TRP A 452 -23.65 7.21 -9.34
N SER A 453 -23.03 6.13 -9.83
CA SER A 453 -22.63 5.02 -8.97
C SER A 453 -21.62 5.48 -7.89
N VAL A 454 -20.67 6.34 -8.23
CA VAL A 454 -19.70 6.88 -7.26
C VAL A 454 -20.38 7.80 -6.26
N VAL A 455 -21.25 8.70 -6.73
CA VAL A 455 -22.00 9.63 -5.85
C VAL A 455 -22.82 8.84 -4.84
N LEU A 456 -23.59 7.84 -5.29
CA LEU A 456 -24.40 6.98 -4.41
C LEU A 456 -23.53 6.15 -3.45
N ALA A 457 -22.36 5.67 -3.89
CA ALA A 457 -21.45 4.93 -3.03
C ALA A 457 -20.91 5.82 -1.89
N VAL A 458 -20.55 7.07 -2.20
CA VAL A 458 -20.07 8.05 -1.20
C VAL A 458 -21.20 8.46 -0.27
N LEU A 459 -22.40 8.76 -0.79
CA LEU A 459 -23.57 9.05 0.03
C LEU A 459 -23.95 7.85 0.93
N GLY A 460 -23.71 6.63 0.44
CA GLY A 460 -23.89 5.38 1.20
C GLY A 460 -23.02 5.27 2.45
N LEU A 461 -21.92 6.02 2.56
CA LEU A 461 -21.14 6.08 3.80
C LEU A 461 -21.89 6.75 4.96
N VAL A 462 -22.90 7.58 4.64
CA VAL A 462 -23.67 8.37 5.62
C VAL A 462 -25.13 7.95 5.67
N VAL A 463 -25.67 7.41 4.57
CA VAL A 463 -27.08 6.96 4.48
C VAL A 463 -27.14 5.45 4.23
N PRO A 464 -27.74 4.66 5.13
CA PRO A 464 -27.92 3.23 4.93
C PRO A 464 -28.65 2.92 3.61
N GLY A 465 -28.25 1.85 2.92
CA GLY A 465 -28.95 1.36 1.73
C GLY A 465 -28.52 2.00 0.40
N LEU A 466 -28.05 3.26 0.38
CA LEU A 466 -27.55 3.87 -0.86
C LEU A 466 -26.29 3.17 -1.41
N SER A 467 -25.48 2.59 -0.53
CA SER A 467 -24.33 1.77 -0.92
C SER A 467 -24.74 0.50 -1.69
N VAL A 468 -25.89 -0.09 -1.35
CA VAL A 468 -26.43 -1.28 -2.05
C VAL A 468 -26.92 -0.89 -3.44
N VAL A 469 -27.60 0.26 -3.57
CA VAL A 469 -28.00 0.80 -4.87
C VAL A 469 -26.77 1.11 -5.74
N ALA A 470 -25.72 1.71 -5.16
CA ALA A 470 -24.46 1.97 -5.85
C ALA A 470 -23.77 0.68 -6.34
N LEU A 471 -23.78 -0.38 -5.52
CA LEU A 471 -23.26 -1.70 -5.89
C LEU A 471 -24.05 -2.32 -7.06
N ALA A 472 -25.38 -2.23 -7.03
CA ALA A 472 -26.24 -2.73 -8.10
C ALA A 472 -25.95 -1.99 -9.42
N LEU A 473 -25.85 -0.66 -9.40
CA LEU A 473 -25.53 0.14 -10.59
C LEU A 473 -24.12 -0.14 -11.11
N ALA A 474 -23.13 -0.27 -10.23
CA ALA A 474 -21.77 -0.68 -10.59
C ALA A 474 -21.75 -2.08 -11.25
N GLY A 475 -22.50 -3.03 -10.70
CA GLY A 475 -22.67 -4.37 -11.26
C GLY A 475 -23.32 -4.38 -12.63
N LEU A 476 -24.45 -3.66 -12.80
CA LEU A 476 -25.15 -3.55 -14.08
C LEU A 476 -24.29 -2.88 -15.15
N GLY A 477 -23.60 -1.79 -14.80
CA GLY A 477 -22.71 -1.09 -15.73
C GLY A 477 -21.53 -1.95 -16.19
N THR A 478 -20.94 -2.74 -15.28
CA THR A 478 -19.84 -3.65 -15.63
C THR A 478 -20.31 -4.83 -16.47
N LEU A 479 -21.50 -5.38 -16.21
CA LEU A 479 -22.12 -6.42 -17.03
C LEU A 479 -22.45 -5.92 -18.45
N HIS A 480 -23.01 -4.71 -18.56
CA HIS A 480 -23.31 -4.09 -19.85
C HIS A 480 -22.06 -3.90 -20.71
N ALA A 481 -21.00 -3.34 -20.11
CA ALA A 481 -19.71 -3.17 -20.79
C ALA A 481 -19.13 -4.51 -21.27
N ARG A 482 -19.21 -5.56 -20.43
CA ARG A 482 -18.77 -6.91 -20.82
C ARG A 482 -19.58 -7.47 -21.98
N ARG A 483 -20.90 -7.34 -21.99
CA ARG A 483 -21.76 -7.82 -23.09
C ARG A 483 -21.41 -7.14 -24.41
N GLN A 484 -21.04 -5.86 -24.38
CA GLN A 484 -20.63 -5.10 -25.56
C GLN A 484 -19.15 -5.23 -25.91
N ARG A 485 -18.39 -6.07 -25.18
CA ARG A 485 -16.92 -6.20 -25.33
C ARG A 485 -16.16 -4.87 -25.18
N LEU A 486 -16.70 -3.96 -24.36
CA LEU A 486 -16.10 -2.67 -24.03
C LEU A 486 -15.31 -2.73 -22.71
N SER A 487 -14.34 -1.84 -22.56
CA SER A 487 -13.67 -1.64 -21.27
C SER A 487 -14.63 -0.94 -20.28
N PRO A 488 -14.91 -1.52 -19.10
CA PRO A 488 -15.79 -0.89 -18.12
C PRO A 488 -15.25 0.45 -17.61
N ASP A 489 -16.14 1.40 -17.35
CA ASP A 489 -15.81 2.68 -16.69
C ASP A 489 -15.16 2.39 -15.33
N ASN A 490 -13.95 2.92 -15.11
CA ASN A 490 -13.20 2.73 -13.87
C ASN A 490 -13.98 3.25 -12.64
N ARG A 491 -14.86 4.24 -12.83
CA ARG A 491 -15.73 4.77 -11.77
C ARG A 491 -16.69 3.71 -11.23
N LEU A 492 -17.14 2.75 -12.05
CA LEU A 492 -17.95 1.63 -11.57
C LEU A 492 -17.14 0.74 -10.60
N GLY A 493 -15.84 0.56 -10.85
CA GLY A 493 -14.96 -0.15 -9.93
C GLY A 493 -14.74 0.60 -8.61
N ILE A 494 -14.59 1.93 -8.68
CA ILE A 494 -14.50 2.81 -7.49
C ILE A 494 -15.80 2.74 -6.69
N ALA A 495 -16.94 2.94 -7.35
CA ALA A 495 -18.28 2.84 -6.77
C ALA A 495 -18.52 1.50 -6.11
N GLY A 496 -18.13 0.40 -6.76
CA GLY A 496 -18.22 -0.93 -6.18
C GLY A 496 -17.36 -1.07 -4.92
N SER A 497 -16.12 -0.58 -4.94
CA SER A 497 -15.23 -0.67 -3.77
C SER A 497 -15.73 0.16 -2.59
N VAL A 498 -16.13 1.42 -2.85
CA VAL A 498 -16.69 2.32 -1.83
C VAL A 498 -18.04 1.79 -1.32
N GLY A 499 -18.88 1.26 -2.21
CA GLY A 499 -20.17 0.67 -1.86
C GLY A 499 -20.03 -0.57 -0.97
N VAL A 500 -19.07 -1.46 -1.24
CA VAL A 500 -18.78 -2.60 -0.34
C VAL A 500 -18.35 -2.10 1.03
N LEU A 501 -17.44 -1.13 1.08
CA LEU A 501 -16.95 -0.55 2.33
C LEU A 501 -18.10 0.08 3.14
N ALA A 502 -18.93 0.88 2.48
CA ALA A 502 -20.09 1.54 3.10
C ALA A 502 -21.12 0.53 3.61
N THR A 503 -21.44 -0.51 2.83
CA THR A 503 -22.34 -1.59 3.28
C THR A 503 -21.76 -2.34 4.48
N ALA A 504 -20.46 -2.66 4.43
CA ALA A 504 -19.78 -3.33 5.55
C ALA A 504 -19.77 -2.45 6.80
N LEU A 505 -19.53 -1.14 6.67
CA LEU A 505 -19.65 -0.16 7.76
C LEU A 505 -21.02 -0.23 8.44
N TRP A 506 -22.11 -0.23 7.66
CA TRP A 506 -23.47 -0.33 8.21
C TRP A 506 -23.77 -1.68 8.86
N ILE A 507 -23.23 -2.78 8.32
CA ILE A 507 -23.29 -4.10 8.98
C ILE A 507 -22.60 -4.03 10.34
N VAL A 508 -21.43 -3.40 10.42
CA VAL A 508 -20.72 -3.19 11.69
C VAL A 508 -21.55 -2.36 12.66
N VAL A 509 -22.16 -1.26 12.20
CA VAL A 509 -23.05 -0.44 13.05
C VAL A 509 -24.19 -1.27 13.62
N TYR A 510 -24.83 -2.10 12.78
CA TYR A 510 -25.94 -2.96 13.19
C TYR A 510 -25.49 -4.01 14.21
N LEU A 511 -24.36 -4.68 13.98
CA LEU A 511 -23.80 -5.66 14.91
C LEU A 511 -23.46 -5.03 16.26
N LEU A 512 -22.84 -3.84 16.26
CA LEU A 512 -22.50 -3.11 17.48
C LEU A 512 -23.74 -2.68 18.29
N HIS A 513 -24.84 -2.30 17.62
CA HIS A 513 -26.12 -2.04 18.31
C HIS A 513 -26.71 -3.31 18.91
N GLY A 514 -26.63 -4.44 18.20
CA GLY A 514 -27.09 -5.74 18.70
C GLY A 514 -26.37 -6.20 19.96
N PHE A 515 -25.09 -5.85 20.13
CA PHE A 515 -24.33 -6.16 21.34
C PHE A 515 -24.66 -5.27 22.55
N ASN A 516 -25.18 -4.05 22.33
CA ASN A 516 -25.53 -3.12 23.41
C ASN A 516 -27.00 -3.21 23.86
N GLY A 517 -27.82 -4.04 23.21
CA GLY A 517 -29.26 -4.14 23.45
C GLY A 517 -29.74 -5.45 24.08
N GLY A 518 -28.84 -6.22 24.71
CA GLY A 518 -29.12 -7.49 25.38
C GLY A 518 -29.08 -7.38 26.89
#